data_AF-A0A6G8BUB8-F1
#
_entry.id   AF-A0A6G8BUB8-F1
#
_cell.length_a   1.000
_cell.length_b   1.000
_cell.length_c   1.000
_cell.angle_alpha   90.00
_cell.angle_beta   90.00
_cell.angle_gamma   90.00
#
_symmetry.space_group_name_H-M   'P 1'
#
loop_
_entity.id
_entity.type
_entity.pdbx_description
1 polymer ?
#
loop_
_entity_poly.entity_id
_entity_poly.type
_entity_poly.pdbx_seq_one_letter_code
_entity_poly.pdbx_strand_id
1 'polypeptide(L)'
;MTATHVLDSQQSSHQPSHSTERVGFFQMNTLRVGNAVSLHSREAMRLSLLASSGNAWITQTSGSAQAEDLFLGAGQTLDVAPGQHVVLEPAAQQAVRYQWERRKA
;
A
#
# COMPACT_ATOMS: atom_id res chain seq x y z
N MET A 1 35.21 -20.19 26.48
CA MET A 1 34.24 -21.12 25.87
C MET A 1 32.87 -20.64 26.27
N THR A 2 32.14 -19.98 25.38
CA THR A 2 30.78 -19.44 25.66
C THR A 2 29.79 -20.23 24.83
N ALA A 3 28.93 -20.99 25.51
CA ALA A 3 27.92 -21.84 24.90
C ALA A 3 26.72 -20.99 24.46
N THR A 4 26.44 -20.99 23.16
CA THR A 4 25.22 -20.43 22.58
C THR A 4 24.10 -21.45 22.77
N HIS A 5 23.16 -21.18 23.69
CA HIS A 5 21.94 -21.98 23.81
C HIS A 5 20.81 -21.31 23.02
N VAL A 6 20.53 -21.87 21.85
CA VAL A 6 19.29 -21.70 21.11
C VAL A 6 18.49 -22.97 21.34
N LEU A 7 17.28 -22.87 21.92
CA LEU A 7 16.17 -23.70 21.47
C LEU A 7 14.80 -23.17 21.95
N ASP A 8 13.88 -23.22 20.99
CA ASP A 8 12.43 -23.27 21.05
C ASP A 8 11.75 -23.33 22.42
N SER A 9 10.81 -22.40 22.59
CA SER A 9 9.54 -22.75 23.25
C SER A 9 8.41 -22.09 22.48
N GLN A 10 7.86 -22.88 21.55
CA GLN A 10 6.49 -22.72 21.11
C GLN A 10 5.57 -22.75 22.34
N GLN A 11 4.84 -21.66 22.58
CA GLN A 11 3.58 -21.75 23.30
C GLN A 11 2.49 -21.11 22.45
N SER A 12 1.72 -21.99 21.82
CA SER A 12 0.38 -21.71 21.34
C SER A 12 -0.49 -21.35 22.53
N SER A 13 -0.70 -20.06 22.77
CA SER A 13 -1.81 -19.60 23.59
C SER A 13 -3.03 -19.49 22.70
N HIS A 14 -3.80 -20.57 22.61
CA HIS A 14 -5.19 -20.51 22.21
C HIS A 14 -5.91 -19.56 23.18
N GLN A 15 -6.25 -18.37 22.71
CA GLN A 15 -7.10 -17.43 23.42
C GLN A 15 -8.42 -17.24 22.66
N PRO A 16 -9.52 -17.02 23.41
CA PRO A 16 -10.88 -17.41 23.03
C PRO A 16 -11.40 -16.63 21.83
N SER A 17 -12.22 -17.33 21.04
CA SER A 17 -13.04 -16.81 19.94
C SER A 17 -14.03 -15.76 20.43
N HIS A 18 -13.54 -14.56 20.72
CA HIS A 18 -14.34 -13.36 20.59
C HIS A 18 -14.04 -12.85 19.19
N SER A 19 -15.02 -12.93 18.31
CA SER A 19 -15.05 -12.18 17.06
C SER A 19 -15.07 -10.69 17.39
N THR A 20 -13.96 -10.15 17.89
CA THR A 20 -13.64 -8.75 17.70
C THR A 20 -13.47 -8.62 16.20
N GLU A 21 -14.55 -8.20 15.53
CA GLU A 21 -14.44 -7.60 14.22
C GLU A 21 -13.29 -6.61 14.33
N ARG A 22 -12.18 -6.93 13.66
CA ARG A 22 -11.06 -6.01 13.54
C ARG A 22 -11.63 -4.88 12.70
N VAL A 23 -12.22 -3.88 13.35
CA VAL A 23 -12.59 -2.64 12.70
C VAL A 23 -11.27 -2.08 12.20
N GLY A 24 -10.99 -2.32 10.91
CA GLY A 24 -9.76 -1.89 10.29
C GLY A 24 -9.72 -0.38 10.42
N PHE A 25 -8.81 0.12 11.26
CA PHE A 25 -8.55 1.55 11.27
C PHE A 25 -8.13 1.95 9.86
N PHE A 26 -8.79 2.99 9.34
CA PHE A 26 -8.47 3.59 8.07
C PHE A 26 -7.00 4.02 8.06
N GLN A 27 -6.15 3.33 7.31
CA GLN A 27 -4.73 3.65 7.22
C GLN A 27 -4.49 4.59 6.03
N MET A 28 -4.33 5.87 6.33
CA MET A 28 -3.99 6.90 5.33
C MET A 28 -2.51 7.25 5.39
N ASN A 29 -1.83 7.16 4.25
CA ASN A 29 -0.44 7.58 4.11
C ASN A 29 -0.36 9.00 3.56
N THR A 30 0.69 9.75 3.92
CA THR A 30 0.98 11.08 3.35
C THR A 30 2.30 11.05 2.60
N LEU A 31 2.25 11.38 1.31
CA LEU A 31 3.42 11.57 0.46
C LEU A 31 3.69 13.07 0.29
N ARG A 32 4.82 13.53 0.81
CA ARG A 32 5.22 14.95 0.73
C ARG A 32 5.75 15.25 -0.68
N VAL A 33 5.58 16.49 -1.11
CA VAL A 33 6.14 17.02 -2.37
C VAL A 33 7.63 16.70 -2.47
N GLY A 34 8.09 16.32 -3.68
CA GLY A 34 9.47 15.96 -3.96
C GLY A 34 9.87 14.55 -3.52
N ASN A 35 8.93 13.74 -3.01
CA ASN A 35 9.15 12.33 -2.72
C ASN A 35 8.31 11.44 -3.65
N ALA A 36 8.79 10.22 -3.86
CA ALA A 36 8.09 9.15 -4.53
C ALA A 36 7.89 7.96 -3.58
N VAL A 37 6.90 7.12 -3.85
CA VAL A 37 6.74 5.82 -3.17
C VAL A 37 6.51 4.70 -4.18
N SER A 38 7.23 3.60 -3.99
CA SER A 38 7.07 2.36 -4.75
C SER A 38 6.13 1.40 -4.02
N LEU A 39 5.09 0.95 -4.71
CA LEU A 39 4.06 0.04 -4.22
C LEU A 39 4.08 -1.22 -5.08
N HIS A 40 4.38 -2.37 -4.45
CA HIS A 40 4.37 -3.67 -5.13
C HIS A 40 3.13 -4.46 -4.76
N SER A 41 2.41 -4.93 -5.76
CA SER A 41 1.18 -5.69 -5.58
C SER A 41 1.44 -7.19 -5.71
N ARG A 42 1.24 -7.97 -4.64
CA ARG A 42 1.24 -9.45 -4.72
C ARG A 42 -0.15 -10.04 -5.00
N GLU A 43 -1.18 -9.24 -4.81
CA GLU A 43 -2.59 -9.58 -5.00
C GLU A 43 -3.32 -8.40 -5.66
N ALA A 44 -4.64 -8.47 -5.84
CA ALA A 44 -5.39 -7.35 -6.40
C ALA A 44 -5.53 -6.24 -5.35
N MET A 45 -5.05 -5.04 -5.68
CA MET A 45 -5.01 -3.90 -4.78
C MET A 45 -5.74 -2.70 -5.39
N ARG A 46 -6.07 -1.73 -4.55
CA ARG A 46 -6.62 -0.44 -4.95
C ARG A 46 -5.79 0.68 -4.32
N LEU A 47 -5.31 1.58 -5.17
CA LEU A 47 -4.75 2.87 -4.78
C LEU A 47 -5.87 3.91 -4.79
N SER A 48 -6.10 4.61 -3.69
CA SER A 48 -7.10 5.67 -3.60
C SER A 48 -6.46 6.96 -3.11
N LEU A 49 -6.69 8.08 -3.81
CA LEU A 49 -6.27 9.39 -3.33
C LEU A 49 -7.38 10.05 -2.51
N LEU A 50 -7.03 10.74 -1.44
CA LEU A 50 -7.99 11.52 -0.66
C LEU A 50 -8.43 12.77 -1.45
N ALA A 51 -9.73 13.04 -1.50
CA ALA A 51 -10.33 14.16 -2.24
C ALA A 51 -9.81 15.55 -1.84
N SER A 52 -9.37 15.71 -0.57
CA SER A 52 -8.81 16.97 -0.06
C SER A 52 -7.28 17.05 -0.10
N SER A 53 -6.63 16.16 -0.85
CA SER A 53 -5.18 16.15 -1.04
C SER A 53 -4.78 16.56 -2.47
N GLY A 54 -3.48 16.55 -2.77
CA GLY A 54 -2.97 16.82 -4.11
C GLY A 54 -3.26 15.70 -5.12
N ASN A 55 -2.99 16.00 -6.39
CA ASN A 55 -3.00 15.02 -7.49
C ASN A 55 -1.65 14.33 -7.63
N ALA A 56 -1.62 13.22 -8.37
CA ALA A 56 -0.40 12.45 -8.53
C ALA A 56 -0.14 11.96 -9.96
N TRP A 57 1.14 11.85 -10.29
CA TRP A 57 1.62 11.01 -11.38
C TRP A 57 1.85 9.59 -10.87
N ILE A 58 1.50 8.63 -11.71
CA ILE A 58 1.61 7.21 -11.45
C ILE A 58 2.38 6.58 -12.59
N THR A 59 3.51 5.95 -12.31
CA THR A 59 4.17 5.05 -13.26
C THR A 59 3.82 3.63 -12.89
N GLN A 60 3.04 2.94 -13.73
CA GLN A 60 2.60 1.57 -13.53
C GLN A 60 3.37 0.64 -14.46
N THR A 61 3.88 -0.44 -13.91
CA THR A 61 4.61 -1.47 -14.66
C THR A 61 4.01 -2.84 -14.39
N SER A 62 3.88 -3.64 -15.43
CA SER A 62 3.66 -5.09 -15.32
C SER A 62 4.98 -5.79 -15.69
N GLY A 63 5.23 -6.99 -15.14
CA GLY A 63 6.49 -7.72 -15.30
C GLY A 63 7.01 -7.96 -16.74
N SER A 64 6.27 -7.53 -17.76
CA SER A 64 6.64 -7.51 -19.18
C SER A 64 7.30 -6.21 -19.66
N ALA A 65 7.95 -5.44 -18.77
CA ALA A 65 8.79 -4.26 -19.05
C ALA A 65 8.10 -3.03 -19.67
N GLN A 66 6.79 -3.08 -19.98
CA GLN A 66 6.06 -1.91 -20.43
C GLN A 66 5.58 -1.09 -19.22
N ALA A 67 6.03 0.16 -19.16
CA ALA A 67 5.56 1.15 -18.20
C ALA A 67 4.48 2.04 -18.85
N GLU A 68 3.47 2.38 -18.07
CA GLU A 68 2.43 3.34 -18.42
C GLU A 68 2.41 4.47 -17.37
N ASP A 69 2.35 5.71 -17.84
CA ASP A 69 2.19 6.87 -16.98
C ASP A 69 0.74 7.33 -16.95
N LEU A 70 0.16 7.39 -15.74
CA LEU A 70 -1.21 7.79 -15.49
C LEU A 70 -1.24 9.05 -14.62
N PHE A 71 -2.22 9.91 -14.85
CA PHE A 71 -2.53 11.01 -13.95
C PHE A 71 -3.74 10.64 -13.09
N LEU A 72 -3.59 10.73 -11.77
CA LEU A 72 -4.67 10.44 -10.83
C LEU A 72 -5.02 11.71 -10.03
N GLY A 73 -6.24 12.17 -10.23
CA GLY A 73 -6.81 13.32 -9.52
C GLY A 73 -7.20 13.00 -8.09
N ALA A 74 -7.30 14.02 -7.24
CA ALA A 74 -7.77 13.88 -5.87
C ALA A 74 -9.15 13.20 -5.82
N GLY A 75 -9.31 12.22 -4.94
CA GLY A 75 -10.55 11.44 -4.80
C GLY A 75 -10.69 10.29 -5.81
N GLN A 76 -9.81 10.19 -6.80
CA GLN A 76 -9.82 9.09 -7.76
C GLN A 76 -9.11 7.84 -7.22
N THR A 77 -9.40 6.73 -7.88
CA THR A 77 -8.88 5.41 -7.53
C THR A 77 -8.29 4.71 -8.75
N LEU A 78 -7.25 3.92 -8.53
CA LEU A 78 -6.64 3.03 -9.52
C LEU A 78 -6.66 1.60 -8.98
N ASP A 79 -7.27 0.68 -9.73
CA ASP A 79 -7.16 -0.75 -9.46
C ASP A 79 -5.83 -1.27 -10.02
N VAL A 80 -5.11 -2.05 -9.21
CA VAL A 80 -3.79 -2.59 -9.54
C VAL A 80 -3.85 -4.11 -9.45
N ALA A 81 -3.52 -4.77 -10.56
CA ALA A 81 -3.54 -6.22 -10.66
C ALA A 81 -2.37 -6.88 -9.89
N PRO A 82 -2.49 -8.16 -9.51
CA PRO A 82 -1.37 -8.91 -8.95
C PRO A 82 -0.13 -8.86 -9.85
N GLY A 83 1.04 -8.73 -9.24
CA GLY A 83 2.33 -8.69 -9.95
C GLY A 83 2.68 -7.32 -10.57
N GLN A 84 1.78 -6.34 -10.50
CA GLN A 84 2.09 -4.98 -10.93
C GLN A 84 2.85 -4.20 -9.86
N HIS A 85 3.65 -3.25 -10.33
CA HIS A 85 4.39 -2.29 -9.51
C HIS A 85 4.02 -0.87 -9.93
N VAL A 86 3.75 -0.03 -8.94
CA VAL A 86 3.35 1.37 -9.11
C VAL A 86 4.33 2.27 -8.38
N VAL A 87 4.81 3.31 -9.07
CA VAL A 87 5.48 4.45 -8.46
C VAL A 87 4.50 5.62 -8.42
N LEU A 88 4.30 6.20 -7.23
CA LEU A 88 3.40 7.34 -7.00
C LEU A 88 4.22 8.58 -6.65
N GLU A 89 3.93 9.70 -7.33
CA GLU A 89 4.60 10.99 -7.12
C GLU A 89 3.59 12.16 -7.09
N PRO A 90 3.71 13.13 -6.18
CA PRO A 90 2.86 14.33 -6.22
C PRO A 90 3.08 15.13 -7.50
N ALA A 91 1.99 15.44 -8.22
CA ALA A 91 2.08 16.12 -9.51
C ALA A 91 2.32 17.64 -9.40
N ALA A 92 2.18 18.22 -8.21
CA ALA A 92 2.31 19.65 -7.96
C ALA A 92 2.83 19.92 -6.53
N GLN A 93 2.86 21.20 -6.14
CA GLN A 93 3.31 21.69 -4.82
C GLN A 93 2.32 21.39 -3.67
N GLN A 94 1.61 20.27 -3.74
CA GLN A 94 0.68 19.81 -2.72
C GLN A 94 0.94 18.35 -2.37
N ALA A 95 0.97 18.03 -1.07
CA ALA A 95 1.13 16.66 -0.61
C ALA A 95 -0.07 15.80 -1.03
N VAL A 96 0.21 14.54 -1.39
CA VAL A 96 -0.80 13.54 -1.72
C VAL A 96 -1.07 12.69 -0.49
N ARG A 97 -2.35 12.49 -0.17
CA ARG A 97 -2.76 11.50 0.84
C ARG A 97 -3.39 10.32 0.12
N TYR A 98 -2.88 9.12 0.39
CA TYR A 98 -3.30 7.93 -0.33
C TYR A 98 -3.52 6.73 0.59
N GLN A 99 -4.37 5.83 0.13
CA GLN A 99 -4.58 4.50 0.68
C GLN A 99 -4.14 3.44 -0.30
N TRP A 100 -3.61 2.35 0.25
CA TRP A 100 -3.24 1.16 -0.50
C TRP A 100 -3.86 -0.04 0.19
N GLU A 101 -4.93 -0.56 -0.40
CA GLU A 101 -5.75 -1.59 0.23
C GLU A 101 -6.05 -2.76 -0.70
N ARG A 102 -6.32 -3.92 -0.10
CA ARG A 102 -6.75 -5.10 -0.86
C ARG A 102 -8.11 -4.87 -1.46
N ARG A 103 -8.27 -5.18 -2.74
CA ARG A 103 -9.57 -5.14 -3.39
C ARG A 103 -10.44 -6.25 -2.80
N LYS A 104 -11.60 -5.87 -2.27
CA LYS A 104 -12.62 -6.85 -1.86
C LYS A 104 -13.23 -7.46 -3.13
N ALA A 105 -13.37 -8.78 -3.14
CA ALA A 105 -13.97 -9.54 -4.23
C ALA A 105 -15.44 -9.16 -4.46
#